data_AF-A0A1A7ZSU6-F1
#
_entry.id   AF-A0A1A7ZSU6-F1
#
_cell.length_a   1.000
_cell.length_b   1.000
_cell.length_c   1.000
_cell.angle_alpha   90.00
_cell.angle_beta   90.00
_cell.angle_gamma   90.00
#
_symmetry.space_group_name_H-M   'P 1'
#
loop_
_entity.id
_entity.type
_entity.pdbx_description
1 polymer ?
#
loop_
_entity_poly.entity_id
_entity_poly.type
_entity_poly.pdbx_seq_one_letter_code
_entity_poly.pdbx_strand_id
1 'polypeptide(L)'
;SLSVREVAELLEQETLQLLKKECGGLQTLLKNNHQVFRVEGGRVYIRDWRDRKSTRTETQRTAIAPGALKTRLCWFDTHHPQGCPLLVQHCAFAHGQDDLRPSTRPLKKIKNFVFDVSLENLI
;
A
#
# COMPACT_ATOMS: atom_id res chain seq x y z
N SER A 1 14.95 11.17 -10.29
CA SER A 1 14.09 11.84 -9.29
C SER A 1 13.97 13.30 -9.64
N LEU A 2 12.86 13.93 -9.30
CA LEU A 2 12.64 15.36 -9.51
C LEU A 2 12.51 16.06 -8.16
N SER A 3 12.88 17.33 -8.08
CA SER A 3 12.49 18.19 -6.96
C SER A 3 10.97 18.40 -6.95
N VAL A 4 10.41 18.72 -5.79
CA VAL A 4 8.97 19.06 -5.70
C VAL A 4 8.61 20.23 -6.62
N ARG A 5 9.54 21.16 -6.85
CA ARG A 5 9.37 22.28 -7.77
C ARG A 5 9.25 21.81 -9.22
N GLU A 6 10.19 20.98 -9.68
CA GLU A 6 10.14 20.43 -11.05
C GLU A 6 8.85 19.62 -11.27
N VAL A 7 8.38 18.87 -10.25
CA VAL A 7 7.08 18.17 -10.35
C VAL A 7 5.91 19.16 -10.46
N ALA A 8 5.97 20.29 -9.75
CA ALA A 8 4.94 21.32 -9.88
C ALA A 8 4.96 21.97 -11.27
N GLU A 9 6.14 22.20 -11.85
CA GLU A 9 6.29 22.78 -13.19
C GLU A 9 5.76 21.85 -14.31
N LEU A 10 5.64 20.55 -14.04
CA LEU A 10 5.01 19.57 -14.96
C LEU A 10 3.48 19.54 -14.88
N LEU A 11 2.88 20.22 -13.88
CA LEU A 11 1.43 20.27 -13.69
C LEU A 11 0.91 21.63 -14.14
N GLU A 12 -0.28 21.63 -14.73
CA GLU A 12 -0.97 22.87 -15.08
C GLU A 12 -1.27 23.70 -13.84
N GLN A 13 -1.23 25.02 -13.99
CA GLN A 13 -1.42 25.95 -12.89
C GLN A 13 -2.80 25.79 -12.22
N GLU A 14 -3.85 25.52 -13.01
CA GLU A 14 -5.20 25.26 -12.49
C GLU A 14 -5.24 24.02 -11.58
N THR A 15 -4.56 22.95 -11.99
CA THR A 15 -4.46 21.71 -11.21
C THR A 15 -3.74 21.97 -9.88
N LEU A 16 -2.65 22.73 -9.88
CA LEU A 16 -1.96 23.10 -8.65
C LEU A 16 -2.83 23.94 -7.69
N GLN A 17 -3.67 24.83 -8.23
CA GLN A 17 -4.60 25.62 -7.43
C GLN A 17 -5.71 24.76 -6.83
N LEU A 18 -6.24 23.79 -7.59
CA LEU A 18 -7.20 22.83 -7.07
C LEU A 18 -6.60 22.01 -5.92
N LEU A 19 -5.39 21.48 -6.12
CA LEU A 19 -4.68 20.71 -5.09
C LEU A 19 -4.44 21.52 -3.82
N LYS A 20 -4.19 22.83 -3.92
CA LYS A 20 -4.03 23.72 -2.75
C LYS A 20 -5.33 23.93 -1.97
N LYS A 21 -6.47 23.92 -2.65
CA LYS A 21 -7.80 24.04 -2.03
C LYS A 21 -8.18 22.76 -1.29
N GLU A 22 -7.71 21.62 -1.78
CA GLU A 22 -7.75 20.35 -1.04
C GLU A 22 -6.75 20.39 0.13
N CYS A 23 -7.16 19.89 1.30
CA CYS A 23 -6.39 19.95 2.56
C CYS A 23 -4.98 19.33 2.45
N GLY A 24 -3.99 20.11 1.98
CA GLY A 24 -2.57 19.76 2.02
C GLY A 24 -1.74 19.96 0.74
N GLY A 25 -2.33 20.33 -0.41
CA GLY A 25 -1.54 20.63 -1.61
C GLY A 25 -0.82 19.42 -2.24
N LEU A 26 0.02 19.73 -3.24
CA LEU A 26 0.80 18.73 -4.00
C LEU A 26 1.68 17.85 -3.10
N GLN A 27 2.33 18.43 -2.09
CA GLN A 27 3.21 17.65 -1.21
C GLN A 27 2.43 16.58 -0.42
N THR A 28 1.25 16.92 0.09
CA THR A 28 0.40 15.96 0.81
C THR A 28 -0.12 14.89 -0.13
N LEU A 29 -0.54 15.24 -1.35
CA LEU A 29 -0.91 14.24 -2.35
C LEU A 29 0.23 13.24 -2.60
N LEU A 30 1.46 13.72 -2.82
CA LEU A 30 2.61 12.87 -3.05
C LEU A 30 2.95 11.99 -1.83
N LYS A 31 2.86 12.55 -0.62
CA LYS A 31 3.13 11.80 0.63
C LYS A 31 2.04 10.78 0.95
N ASN A 32 0.77 11.08 0.67
CA ASN A 32 -0.34 10.17 0.88
C ASN A 32 -0.27 8.98 -0.08
N ASN A 33 0.10 9.23 -1.34
CA ASN A 33 0.31 8.21 -2.37
C ASN A 33 1.69 7.53 -2.28
N HIS A 34 2.10 7.18 -1.06
CA HIS A 34 3.40 6.57 -0.75
C HIS A 34 3.62 5.20 -1.40
N GLN A 35 2.56 4.55 -1.91
CA GLN A 35 2.68 3.29 -2.67
C GLN A 35 3.40 3.51 -4.00
N VAL A 36 3.24 4.69 -4.59
CA VAL A 36 3.82 5.07 -5.88
C VAL A 36 5.01 5.99 -5.70
N PHE A 37 4.89 6.97 -4.79
CA PHE A 37 5.92 7.98 -4.59
C PHE A 37 6.72 7.76 -3.32
N ARG A 38 7.99 8.14 -3.37
CA ARG A 38 8.84 8.32 -2.20
C ARG A 38 9.30 9.77 -2.18
N VAL A 39 9.00 10.48 -1.09
CA VAL A 39 9.32 11.90 -0.94
C VAL A 39 10.30 12.07 0.22
N GLU A 40 11.53 12.47 -0.08
CA GLU A 40 12.59 12.68 0.91
C GLU A 40 13.52 13.81 0.44
N GLY A 41 14.04 14.62 1.37
CA GLY A 41 14.97 15.71 1.05
C GLY A 41 14.47 16.71 0.00
N GLY A 42 13.15 16.95 -0.07
CA GLY A 42 12.55 17.83 -1.09
C GLY A 42 12.51 17.26 -2.51
N ARG A 43 12.80 15.96 -2.66
CA ARG A 43 12.79 15.23 -3.93
C ARG A 43 11.72 14.15 -3.94
N VAL A 44 11.20 13.89 -5.13
CA VAL A 44 10.17 12.91 -5.45
C VAL A 44 10.80 11.84 -6.33
N TYR A 45 10.62 10.60 -5.90
CA TYR A 45 11.06 9.39 -6.58
C TYR A 45 9.83 8.54 -6.89
N ILE A 46 9.80 7.92 -8.07
CA ILE A 46 8.89 6.81 -8.33
C ILE A 46 9.49 5.59 -7.62
N ARG A 47 8.68 4.87 -6.84
CA ARG A 47 9.11 3.63 -6.19
C ARG A 47 9.23 2.53 -7.23
N ASP A 48 10.37 1.84 -7.23
CA ASP A 48 10.48 0.55 -7.90
C ASP A 48 9.98 -0.55 -6.94
N TRP A 49 8.94 -1.26 -7.36
CA TRP A 49 8.33 -2.35 -6.60
C TRP A 49 9.22 -3.60 -6.58
N ARG A 50 10.17 -3.69 -7.53
CA ARG A 50 11.19 -4.73 -7.58
C ARG A 50 12.27 -4.50 -6.53
N ASP A 51 12.56 -3.24 -6.25
CA ASP A 51 13.51 -2.89 -5.21
C ASP A 51 12.85 -3.05 -3.84
N ARG A 52 13.18 -4.14 -3.15
CA ARG A 52 12.74 -4.36 -1.77
C ARG A 52 13.06 -3.13 -0.91
N LYS A 53 14.19 -2.43 -1.08
CA LYS A 53 14.58 -1.30 -0.23
C LYS A 53 13.63 -0.10 -0.31
N SER A 54 12.80 -0.01 -1.35
CA SER A 54 11.89 1.11 -1.55
C SER A 54 10.74 1.17 -0.53
N THR A 55 10.47 0.07 0.18
CA THR A 55 9.25 -0.08 1.01
C THR A 55 9.40 0.34 2.46
N ARG A 56 10.62 0.32 3.03
CA ARG A 56 10.94 0.74 4.41
C ARG A 56 12.45 0.67 4.64
N THR A 57 13.00 1.54 5.46
CA THR A 57 14.38 1.45 5.96
C THR A 57 14.63 0.06 6.55
N GLU A 58 15.79 -0.51 6.23
CA GLU A 58 16.21 -1.88 6.55
C GLU A 58 16.03 -2.26 8.04
N THR A 59 16.10 -1.27 8.92
CA THR A 59 15.94 -1.37 10.38
C THR A 59 14.52 -1.63 10.88
N GLN A 60 13.46 -1.48 10.07
CA GLN A 60 12.06 -1.72 10.50
C GLN A 60 11.43 -3.00 9.95
N ARG A 61 12.23 -3.89 9.36
CA ARG A 61 11.72 -5.19 8.92
C ARG A 61 11.69 -6.17 10.08
N THR A 62 10.56 -6.21 10.78
CA THR A 62 10.12 -7.50 11.32
C THR A 62 10.04 -8.45 10.13
N ALA A 63 10.84 -9.51 10.14
CA ALA A 63 10.74 -10.58 9.14
C ALA A 63 9.26 -10.92 8.98
N ILE A 64 8.75 -10.90 7.74
CA ILE A 64 7.36 -11.28 7.50
C ILE A 64 7.21 -12.68 8.09
N ALA A 65 6.41 -12.79 9.16
CA ALA A 65 6.27 -14.05 9.88
C ALA A 65 5.96 -15.16 8.86
N PRO A 66 6.66 -16.31 8.90
CA PRO A 66 6.56 -17.36 7.87
C PRO A 66 5.13 -17.82 7.57
N GLY A 67 4.18 -17.61 8.49
CA GLY A 67 2.75 -17.87 8.33
C GLY A 67 1.91 -16.81 7.61
N ALA A 68 2.53 -15.81 6.99
CA ALA A 68 1.84 -14.65 6.41
C ALA A 68 2.07 -14.46 4.90
N LEU A 69 3.02 -15.21 4.34
CA LEU A 69 3.33 -15.13 2.92
C LEU A 69 2.32 -15.94 2.12
N LYS A 70 2.00 -15.45 0.93
CA LYS A 70 1.16 -16.14 -0.04
C LYS A 70 -0.27 -16.42 0.45
N THR A 71 -0.79 -15.62 1.37
CA THR A 71 -2.14 -15.80 1.94
C THR A 71 -3.26 -15.18 1.12
N ARG A 72 -2.90 -14.39 0.11
CA ARG A 72 -3.81 -13.74 -0.84
C ARG A 72 -3.19 -13.75 -2.23
N LEU A 73 -4.03 -13.78 -3.26
CA LEU A 73 -3.61 -13.66 -4.65
C LEU A 73 -2.90 -12.31 -4.89
N CYS A 74 -1.87 -12.36 -5.73
CA CYS A 74 -1.12 -11.20 -6.18
C CYS A 74 -1.99 -10.41 -7.16
N TRP A 75 -2.28 -9.16 -6.83
CA TRP A 75 -3.06 -8.29 -7.71
C TRP A 75 -2.35 -8.07 -9.06
N PHE A 76 -1.02 -7.88 -9.05
CA PHE A 76 -0.28 -7.66 -10.29
C PHE A 76 -0.27 -8.88 -11.18
N ASP A 77 -0.11 -10.08 -10.60
CA ASP A 77 -0.15 -11.32 -11.37
C ASP A 77 -1.51 -11.51 -12.06
N THR A 78 -2.58 -11.10 -11.39
CA THR A 78 -3.96 -11.32 -11.85
C THR A 78 -4.50 -10.21 -12.77
N HIS A 79 -4.04 -8.97 -12.62
CA HIS A 79 -4.67 -7.81 -13.29
C HIS A 79 -3.70 -6.92 -14.07
N HIS A 80 -2.38 -7.06 -13.88
CA HIS A 80 -1.43 -6.27 -14.64
C HIS A 80 -1.18 -6.93 -16.01
N PRO A 81 -1.25 -6.20 -17.13
CA PRO A 81 -1.11 -6.77 -18.47
C PRO A 81 0.26 -7.42 -18.73
N GLN A 82 1.30 -7.02 -17.97
CA GLN A 82 2.64 -7.61 -18.02
C GLN A 82 2.91 -8.59 -16.86
N GLY A 83 1.88 -8.93 -16.07
CA GLY A 83 2.01 -9.74 -14.87
C GLY A 83 2.76 -9.06 -13.73
N CYS A 84 3.12 -9.84 -12.71
CA CYS A 84 3.86 -9.35 -11.56
C CYS A 84 5.34 -9.05 -11.94
N PRO A 85 5.88 -7.87 -11.59
CA PRO A 85 7.28 -7.53 -11.89
C PRO A 85 8.29 -8.28 -10.99
N LEU A 86 7.83 -9.01 -9.97
CA LEU A 86 8.66 -9.80 -9.08
C LEU A 86 8.70 -11.26 -9.53
N LEU A 87 9.85 -11.92 -9.33
CA LEU A 87 9.92 -13.39 -9.39
C LEU A 87 8.96 -13.99 -8.35
N VAL A 88 8.30 -15.10 -8.72
CA VAL A 88 7.29 -15.79 -7.88
C VAL A 88 7.80 -16.01 -6.45
N GLN A 89 9.05 -16.48 -6.31
CA GLN A 89 9.69 -16.73 -5.00
C GLN A 89 9.90 -15.47 -4.13
N HIS A 90 10.00 -14.29 -4.74
CA HIS A 90 10.26 -13.03 -4.05
C HIS A 90 8.98 -12.24 -3.75
N CYS A 91 7.87 -12.54 -4.43
CA CYS A 91 6.58 -11.92 -4.19
C CYS A 91 5.96 -12.44 -2.89
N ALA A 92 5.44 -11.53 -2.07
CA ALA A 92 4.76 -11.88 -0.82
C ALA A 92 3.33 -12.41 -1.03
N PHE A 93 2.78 -12.26 -2.24
CA PHE A 93 1.43 -12.68 -2.63
C PHE A 93 1.50 -13.88 -3.58
N ALA A 94 0.42 -14.67 -3.63
CA ALA A 94 0.33 -15.89 -4.43
C ALA A 94 0.13 -15.60 -5.91
N HIS A 95 0.93 -16.22 -6.78
CA HIS A 95 0.73 -16.17 -8.23
C HIS A 95 -0.06 -17.42 -8.63
N GLY A 96 -1.38 -17.27 -8.79
CA GLY A 96 -2.31 -18.38 -8.97
C GLY A 96 -2.72 -19.11 -7.68
N GLN A 97 -3.64 -20.07 -7.84
CA GLN A 97 -4.24 -20.81 -6.73
C GLN A 97 -3.26 -21.81 -6.09
N ASP A 98 -2.36 -22.37 -6.89
CA ASP A 98 -1.36 -23.36 -6.43
C ASP A 98 -0.31 -22.76 -5.49
N ASP A 99 -0.08 -21.45 -5.59
CA ASP A 99 0.83 -20.71 -4.70
C ASP A 99 0.10 -20.19 -3.45
N LEU A 100 -1.23 -20.26 -3.37
CA LEU A 100 -2.04 -19.73 -2.27
C LEU A 100 -1.97 -20.63 -1.03
N ARG A 101 -1.74 -20.03 0.14
CA ARG A 101 -1.57 -20.74 1.42
C ARG A 101 -2.49 -20.20 2.50
N PRO A 102 -3.05 -21.04 3.38
CA PRO A 102 -3.83 -20.55 4.51
C PRO A 102 -2.92 -19.75 5.47
N SER A 103 -3.46 -18.65 6.02
CA SER A 103 -2.76 -17.89 7.06
C SER A 103 -2.64 -18.73 8.32
N THR A 104 -1.40 -18.98 8.79
CA THR A 104 -1.15 -19.67 10.06
C THR A 104 -0.97 -18.71 11.24
N ARG A 105 -1.22 -17.41 11.02
CA ARG A 105 -1.21 -16.42 12.10
C ARG A 105 -2.34 -16.73 13.10
N PRO A 106 -2.05 -16.81 14.41
CA PRO A 106 -3.09 -16.90 15.43
C PRO A 106 -4.04 -15.70 15.29
N LEU A 107 -5.34 -15.97 15.16
CA LEU A 107 -6.36 -14.92 15.19
C LEU A 107 -6.25 -14.19 16.54
N LYS A 108 -5.93 -12.89 16.54
CA LYS A 108 -6.07 -12.09 17.76
C LYS A 108 -7.56 -12.10 18.13
N LYS A 109 -7.90 -12.73 19.25
CA LYS A 109 -9.25 -12.73 19.83
C LYS A 109 -9.69 -11.27 20.00
N ILE A 110 -10.65 -10.83 19.19
CA ILE A 110 -11.36 -9.56 19.43
C ILE A 110 -12.18 -9.81 20.70
N LYS A 111 -11.88 -9.10 21.80
CA LYS A 111 -12.78 -9.09 22.95
C LYS A 111 -14.03 -8.34 22.51
N ASN A 112 -15.12 -9.07 22.27
CA ASN A 112 -16.44 -8.50 22.00
C ASN A 112 -16.79 -7.56 23.17
N PHE A 113 -16.87 -6.26 22.89
CA PHE A 113 -17.61 -5.35 23.74
C PHE A 113 -19.09 -5.69 23.53
N VAL A 114 -19.71 -6.27 24.56
CA VAL A 114 -21.14 -6.50 24.63
C VAL A 114 -21.81 -5.12 24.64
N PHE A 115 -22.53 -4.79 23.57
CA PHE A 115 -23.58 -3.76 23.61
C PHE A 115 -24.90 -4.50 23.81
N ASP A 116 -25.35 -4.50 25.06
CA ASP A 116 -26.74 -4.73 25.42
C ASP A 116 -27.54 -3.49 25.03
N VAL A 117 -28.47 -3.65 24.08
CA VAL A 117 -29.69 -2.84 24.03
C VAL A 117 -30.80 -3.78 23.59
N SER A 118 -31.55 -4.24 24.59
CA SER A 118 -32.92 -4.72 24.43
C SER A 118 -33.79 -3.62 23.81
N LEU A 119 -34.44 -3.92 22.69
CA LEU A 119 -35.66 -3.25 22.24
C LEU A 119 -36.46 -4.23 21.34
N GLU A 120 -37.31 -4.98 22.03
CA GLU A 120 -38.72 -5.22 21.75
C GLU A 120 -39.18 -5.65 20.34
N ASN A 121 -39.59 -6.92 20.29
CA ASN A 121 -40.86 -7.45 19.79
C ASN A 121 -41.46 -6.88 18.48
N LEU A 122 -41.55 -7.79 17.52
CA LEU A 122 -42.51 -7.76 16.44
C LEU A 122 -43.92 -8.02 17.00
N ILE A 123 -44.86 -7.13 16.64
CA ILE A 123 -46.33 -7.13 16.87
C ILE A 123 -46.79 -6.53 18.20
#